data_AF-A0A7J4MK71-F1
#
_entry.id   AF-A0A7J4MK71-F1
#
_cell.length_a   1.000
_cell.length_b   1.000
_cell.length_c   1.000
_cell.angle_alpha   90.00
_cell.angle_beta   90.00
_cell.angle_gamma   90.00
#
_symmetry.space_group_name_H-M   'P 1'
#
loop_
_entity.id
_entity.type
_entity.pdbx_description
1 polymer ?
#
loop_
_entity_poly.entity_id
_entity_poly.type
_entity_poly.pdbx_seq_one_letter_code
_entity_poly.pdbx_strand_id
1 'polypeptide(L)'
;MRSNRIRSTYQRRVLDWLADGGGTVTEVSRALSIRVPHASAALKQLRESGDVVRDDASLRGSRYRLSSQGLSRLESDGLARLNDLVRWPPPPGAAGVVLAREGSMLLLGYASQPAGPLLGLPERPMDDESGVLLNSNGNEGESSNWRWAVQRGDGPVWWDLETMRRSSPPNEPSPTTLTAWMERPKVIGIVRARLLDEDNPWPLGVGSWFSPLPTGFWPELPQALRDGDVAIGHAGNSGPLVSPRGGIHAKLGRRIDRSVIVNGIGSNAILMVDGDLIGLPL
;
A
#
# COMPACT_ATOMS: atom_id res chain seq x y z
N MET A 1 -2.04 29.11 6.92
CA MET A 1 -2.91 27.99 6.51
C MET A 1 -3.19 27.10 7.71
N ARG A 2 -4.45 26.73 7.97
CA ARG A 2 -4.74 25.68 8.98
C ARG A 2 -4.12 24.37 8.49
N SER A 3 -3.36 23.70 9.34
CA SER A 3 -2.78 22.40 9.01
C SER A 3 -3.92 21.40 8.85
N ASN A 4 -4.12 20.88 7.63
CA ASN A 4 -5.08 19.80 7.33
C ASN A 4 -4.60 18.43 7.82
N ARG A 5 -3.43 18.39 8.49
CA ARG A 5 -2.86 17.19 9.07
C ARG A 5 -3.69 16.70 10.24
N ILE A 6 -4.05 15.42 10.22
CA ILE A 6 -4.70 14.74 11.34
C ILE A 6 -3.66 14.56 12.44
N ARG A 7 -3.82 15.34 13.52
CA ARG A 7 -2.93 15.32 14.69
C ARG A 7 -3.11 14.09 15.58
N SER A 8 -4.31 13.51 15.60
CA SER A 8 -4.61 12.32 16.41
C SER A 8 -4.22 11.06 15.66
N THR A 9 -3.17 10.39 16.13
CA THR A 9 -2.73 9.08 15.60
C THR A 9 -3.86 8.06 15.60
N TYR A 10 -4.68 8.02 16.66
CA TYR A 10 -5.83 7.11 16.73
C TYR A 10 -6.87 7.39 15.65
N GLN A 11 -7.26 8.66 15.46
CA GLN A 11 -8.22 9.02 14.41
C GLN A 11 -7.70 8.64 13.02
N ARG A 12 -6.43 8.93 12.73
CA ARG A 12 -5.85 8.58 11.44
C ARG A 12 -5.81 7.08 11.20
N ARG A 13 -5.35 6.30 12.19
CA ARG A 13 -5.31 4.83 12.09
C ARG A 13 -6.69 4.23 11.87
N VAL A 14 -7.70 4.75 12.57
CA VAL A 14 -9.09 4.31 12.40
C VAL A 14 -9.62 4.67 11.01
N LEU A 15 -9.43 5.92 10.55
CA LEU A 15 -9.87 6.34 9.22
C LEU A 15 -9.19 5.52 8.12
N ASP A 16 -7.87 5.35 8.20
CA ASP A 16 -7.07 4.60 7.22
C ASP A 16 -7.43 3.11 7.17
N TRP A 17 -7.83 2.52 8.29
CA TRP A 17 -8.34 1.15 8.34
C TRP A 17 -9.77 1.04 7.77
N LEU A 18 -10.66 1.98 8.12
CA LEU A 18 -12.04 2.00 7.63
C LEU A 18 -12.11 2.18 6.10
N ALA A 19 -11.09 2.79 5.50
CA ALA A 19 -11.02 2.97 4.07
C ALA A 19 -10.92 1.65 3.27
N ASP A 20 -10.64 0.52 3.92
CA ASP A 20 -10.56 -0.80 3.30
C ASP A 20 -11.89 -1.59 3.29
N GLY A 21 -12.99 -1.01 3.79
CA GLY A 21 -14.32 -1.68 3.75
C GLY A 21 -15.17 -1.55 5.00
N GLY A 22 -14.70 -0.82 6.01
CA GLY A 22 -15.42 -0.57 7.25
C GLY A 22 -15.50 -1.76 8.20
N GLY A 23 -15.99 -1.53 9.41
CA GLY A 23 -16.10 -2.57 10.43
C GLY A 23 -16.65 -2.09 11.76
N THR A 24 -16.80 -3.03 12.68
CA THR A 24 -17.30 -2.83 14.04
C THR A 24 -16.20 -2.30 14.97
N VAL A 25 -16.60 -1.78 16.13
CA VAL A 25 -15.66 -1.29 17.16
C VAL A 25 -14.65 -2.36 17.58
N THR A 26 -15.11 -3.62 17.70
CA THR A 26 -14.26 -4.76 18.11
C THR A 26 -13.29 -5.17 17.01
N GLU A 27 -13.72 -5.14 15.74
CA GLU A 27 -12.84 -5.38 14.59
C GLU A 27 -11.76 -4.29 14.48
N VAL A 28 -12.12 -3.00 14.61
CA VAL A 28 -11.17 -1.87 14.65
C VAL A 28 -10.19 -2.03 15.81
N SER A 29 -10.70 -2.35 17.00
CA SER A 29 -9.89 -2.56 18.21
C SER A 29 -8.86 -3.66 18.01
N ARG A 30 -9.26 -4.80 17.43
CA ARG A 30 -8.38 -5.94 17.15
C ARG A 30 -7.35 -5.58 16.09
N ALA A 31 -7.79 -5.08 14.93
CA ALA A 31 -6.91 -4.84 13.79
C ALA A 31 -5.87 -3.74 14.06
N LEU A 32 -6.19 -2.78 14.93
CA LEU A 32 -5.27 -1.69 15.28
C LEU A 32 -4.57 -1.91 16.63
N SER A 33 -4.81 -3.04 17.31
CA SER A 33 -4.31 -3.28 18.68
C SER A 33 -4.59 -2.10 19.64
N ILE A 34 -5.78 -1.50 19.51
CA ILE A 34 -6.27 -0.39 20.35
C ILE A 34 -7.30 -0.97 21.32
N ARG A 35 -7.26 -0.62 22.61
CA ARG A 35 -8.29 -1.08 23.56
C ARG A 35 -9.69 -0.60 23.13
N VAL A 36 -10.70 -1.46 23.29
CA VAL A 36 -12.10 -1.20 22.89
C VAL A 36 -12.63 0.17 23.34
N PRO A 37 -12.40 0.66 24.58
CA PRO A 37 -12.88 1.99 24.98
C PRO A 37 -12.29 3.15 24.15
N HIS A 38 -11.01 3.05 23.77
CA HIS A 38 -10.35 4.07 22.95
C HIS A 38 -10.81 4.00 21.49
N ALA A 39 -10.98 2.78 20.95
CA ALA A 39 -11.55 2.60 19.61
C ALA A 39 -12.98 3.17 19.53
N SER A 40 -13.81 2.91 20.55
CA SER A 40 -15.17 3.44 20.66
C SER A 40 -15.17 4.97 20.74
N ALA A 41 -14.31 5.57 21.59
CA ALA A 41 -14.20 7.02 21.71
C ALA A 41 -13.74 7.69 20.41
N ALA A 42 -12.75 7.11 19.72
CA ALA A 42 -12.26 7.62 18.44
C ALA A 42 -13.35 7.55 17.36
N LEU A 43 -14.07 6.43 17.25
CA LEU A 43 -15.19 6.28 16.31
C LEU A 43 -16.34 7.23 16.62
N LYS A 44 -16.65 7.47 17.91
CA LYS A 44 -17.66 8.45 18.32
C LYS A 44 -17.28 9.86 17.87
N GLN A 45 -16.03 10.28 18.12
CA GLN A 45 -15.53 11.59 17.69
C GLN A 45 -15.54 11.73 16.17
N LEU A 46 -15.10 10.70 15.43
CA LEU A 46 -15.10 10.69 13.97
C LEU A 46 -16.51 10.74 13.36
N ARG A 47 -17.48 10.15 14.05
CA ARG A 47 -18.90 10.26 13.66
C ARG A 47 -19.45 11.65 13.94
N GLU A 48 -19.12 12.23 15.10
CA GLU A 48 -19.51 13.61 15.46
C GLU A 48 -18.91 14.65 14.50
N SER A 49 -17.70 14.41 13.99
CA SER A 49 -17.09 15.25 12.95
C SER A 49 -17.62 14.97 11.54
N GLY A 50 -18.44 13.93 11.34
CA GLY A 50 -19.01 13.58 10.03
C GLY A 50 -18.08 12.76 9.13
N ASP A 51 -16.91 12.33 9.62
CA ASP A 51 -15.92 11.57 8.83
C ASP A 51 -16.30 10.08 8.69
N VAL A 52 -17.17 9.58 9.56
CA VAL A 52 -17.58 8.18 9.61
C VAL A 52 -19.08 8.09 9.84
N VAL A 53 -19.73 7.15 9.16
CA VAL A 53 -21.15 6.81 9.32
C VAL A 53 -21.26 5.45 10.02
N ARG A 54 -22.28 5.29 10.86
CA ARG A 54 -22.62 4.03 11.53
C ARG A 54 -23.85 3.44 10.85
N ASP A 55 -23.82 2.15 10.53
CA ASP A 55 -25.00 1.43 10.05
C ASP A 55 -25.96 1.20 11.22
N ASP A 56 -27.15 1.79 11.15
CA ASP A 56 -28.13 1.77 12.25
C ASP A 56 -28.97 0.48 12.33
N ALA A 57 -28.63 -0.56 11.57
CA ALA A 57 -29.39 -1.81 11.53
C ALA A 57 -29.44 -2.57 12.87
N SER A 58 -28.57 -2.26 13.83
CA SER A 58 -28.58 -2.87 15.18
C SER A 58 -27.89 -1.97 16.20
N LEU A 59 -28.34 -2.00 17.46
CA LEU A 59 -27.70 -1.30 18.60
C LEU A 59 -26.34 -1.93 18.99
N ARG A 60 -26.14 -3.23 18.72
CA ARG A 60 -24.90 -3.97 19.00
C ARG A 60 -24.28 -4.49 17.70
N GLY A 61 -22.96 -4.35 17.58
CA GLY A 61 -22.22 -4.84 16.41
C GLY A 61 -22.43 -4.00 15.14
N SER A 62 -22.86 -2.75 15.26
CA SER A 62 -22.99 -1.86 14.10
C SER A 62 -21.66 -1.67 13.40
N ARG A 63 -21.69 -1.71 12.07
CA ARG A 63 -20.53 -1.44 11.24
C ARG A 63 -20.40 0.07 11.05
N TYR A 64 -19.16 0.53 11.09
CA TYR A 64 -18.78 1.89 10.75
C TYR A 64 -18.19 1.90 9.35
N ARG A 65 -18.51 2.91 8.56
CA ARG A 65 -17.98 3.13 7.21
C ARG A 65 -17.46 4.55 7.07
N LEU A 66 -16.41 4.70 6.28
CA LEU A 66 -15.88 6.01 5.95
C LEU A 66 -16.92 6.82 5.15
N SER A 67 -17.10 8.10 5.49
CA SER A 67 -17.91 9.02 4.67
C SER A 67 -17.06 9.65 3.56
N SER A 68 -17.70 10.35 2.62
CA SER A 68 -16.99 11.16 1.61
C SER A 68 -16.12 12.24 2.27
N GLN A 69 -16.60 12.84 3.36
CA GLN A 69 -15.84 13.80 4.15
C GLN A 69 -14.62 13.13 4.80
N GLY A 70 -14.78 11.95 5.39
CA GLY A 70 -13.67 11.21 5.99
C GLY A 70 -12.60 10.82 4.97
N LEU A 71 -13.02 10.45 3.76
CA LEU A 71 -12.11 10.21 2.65
C LEU A 71 -11.35 11.48 2.24
N SER A 72 -12.04 12.60 2.08
CA SER A 72 -11.40 13.90 1.78
C SER A 72 -10.43 14.33 2.89
N ARG A 73 -10.77 14.05 4.16
CA ARG A 73 -9.91 14.33 5.32
C ARG A 73 -8.64 13.46 5.30
N LEU A 74 -8.74 12.18 4.93
CA LEU A 74 -7.58 11.30 4.72
C LEU A 74 -6.69 11.77 3.57
N GLU A 75 -7.28 12.11 2.42
CA GLU A 75 -6.53 12.65 1.28
C GLU A 75 -5.79 13.93 1.65
N SER A 76 -6.47 14.83 2.37
CA SER A 76 -5.88 16.10 2.83
C SER A 76 -4.76 15.89 3.84
N ASP A 77 -4.85 14.89 4.73
CA ASP A 77 -3.75 14.52 5.63
C ASP A 77 -2.53 14.01 4.86
N GLY A 78 -2.76 13.16 3.84
CA GLY A 78 -1.71 12.66 2.98
C GLY A 78 -0.99 13.77 2.23
N LEU A 79 -1.74 14.71 1.66
CA LEU A 79 -1.20 15.87 0.95
C LEU A 79 -0.46 16.83 1.89
N ALA A 80 -0.95 17.02 3.11
CA ALA A 80 -0.25 17.82 4.12
C ALA A 80 1.11 17.19 4.50
N ARG A 81 1.16 15.86 4.68
CA ARG A 81 2.40 15.13 4.97
C ARG A 81 3.38 15.18 3.80
N LEU A 82 2.88 15.07 2.58
CA LEU A 82 3.67 15.24 1.37
C LEU A 82 4.39 16.60 1.38
N ASN A 83 3.63 17.67 1.60
CA ASN A 83 4.17 19.04 1.65
C ASN A 83 5.15 19.26 2.82
N ASP A 84 4.91 18.62 3.97
CA ASP A 84 5.78 18.76 5.14
C ASP A 84 7.12 18.01 5.00
N LEU A 85 7.12 16.86 4.31
CA LEU A 85 8.23 15.90 4.35
C LEU A 85 9.06 15.85 3.06
N VAL A 86 8.44 16.10 1.91
CA VAL A 86 9.12 15.93 0.62
C VAL A 86 9.99 17.13 0.31
N ARG A 87 11.28 16.87 0.14
CA ARG A 87 12.25 17.81 -0.40
C ARG A 87 12.51 17.46 -1.86
N TRP A 88 12.43 18.46 -2.74
CA TRP A 88 12.71 18.30 -4.16
C TRP A 88 14.08 18.93 -4.49
N PRO A 89 14.91 18.30 -5.35
CA PRO A 89 14.68 17.02 -6.03
C PRO A 89 14.82 15.81 -5.10
N PRO A 90 14.16 14.66 -5.41
CA PRO A 90 14.40 13.42 -4.71
C PRO A 90 15.86 12.96 -4.88
N PRO A 91 16.43 12.17 -3.96
CA PRO A 91 17.74 11.57 -4.13
C PRO A 91 17.84 10.80 -5.46
N PRO A 92 19.02 10.77 -6.10
CA PRO A 92 19.23 10.04 -7.34
C PRO A 92 18.80 8.57 -7.18
N GLY A 93 17.97 8.08 -8.10
CA GLY A 93 17.51 6.68 -8.09
C GLY A 93 16.45 6.34 -7.04
N ALA A 94 15.92 7.31 -6.29
CA ALA A 94 14.87 7.05 -5.31
C ALA A 94 13.56 6.60 -5.96
N ALA A 95 12.95 5.55 -5.40
CA ALA A 95 11.60 5.13 -5.79
C ALA A 95 10.54 5.96 -5.06
N GLY A 96 10.77 6.23 -3.78
CA GLY A 96 9.81 6.97 -2.97
C GLY A 96 10.31 7.34 -1.58
N VAL A 97 9.41 7.89 -0.79
CA VAL A 97 9.63 8.43 0.56
C VAL A 97 8.52 7.99 1.50
N VAL A 98 8.85 7.79 2.77
CA VAL A 98 7.89 7.39 3.80
C VAL A 98 7.13 8.61 4.33
N LEU A 99 5.84 8.73 4.04
CA LEU A 99 5.01 9.86 4.52
C LEU A 99 4.35 9.58 5.88
N ALA A 100 4.02 8.32 6.14
CA ALA A 100 3.55 7.86 7.45
C ALA A 100 3.71 6.34 7.60
N ARG A 101 3.88 5.88 8.84
CA ARG A 101 3.97 4.45 9.19
C ARG A 101 3.23 4.19 10.49
N GLU A 102 2.31 3.22 10.51
CA GLU A 102 1.56 2.80 11.70
C GLU A 102 1.38 1.28 11.71
N GLY A 103 2.33 0.58 12.34
CA GLY A 103 2.38 -0.88 12.24
C GLY A 103 2.57 -1.32 10.79
N SER A 104 1.68 -2.17 10.30
CA SER A 104 1.67 -2.65 8.92
C SER A 104 1.11 -1.66 7.91
N MET A 105 0.40 -0.60 8.34
CA MET A 105 -0.20 0.39 7.45
C MET A 105 0.79 1.50 7.10
N LEU A 106 1.01 1.70 5.81
CA LEU A 106 1.98 2.65 5.27
C LEU A 106 1.29 3.70 4.41
N LEU A 107 1.82 4.91 4.47
CA LEU A 107 1.57 5.98 3.50
C LEU A 107 2.91 6.34 2.87
N LEU A 108 3.02 6.15 1.56
CA LEU A 108 4.24 6.32 0.78
C LEU A 108 4.03 7.41 -0.27
N GLY A 109 5.07 8.18 -0.57
CA GLY A 109 5.12 9.08 -1.72
C GLY A 109 6.07 8.50 -2.76
N TYR A 110 5.60 8.21 -3.96
CA TYR A 110 6.39 7.65 -5.05
C TYR A 110 6.83 8.73 -6.03
N ALA A 111 8.12 8.76 -6.37
CA ALA A 111 8.69 9.65 -7.38
C ALA A 111 8.62 9.07 -8.80
N SER A 112 8.33 7.79 -8.92
CA SER A 112 8.13 7.07 -10.19
C SER A 112 6.97 6.09 -10.08
N GLN A 113 6.38 5.70 -11.21
CA GLN A 113 5.26 4.77 -11.23
C GLN A 113 5.71 3.39 -10.69
N PRO A 114 5.08 2.86 -9.63
CA PRO A 114 5.36 1.50 -9.19
C PRO A 114 5.03 0.49 -10.29
N ALA A 115 5.86 -0.55 -10.43
CA ALA A 115 5.67 -1.61 -11.44
C ALA A 115 4.35 -2.37 -11.31
N GLY A 116 3.74 -2.35 -10.11
CA GLY A 116 2.45 -2.99 -9.87
C GLY A 116 1.97 -2.80 -8.43
N PRO A 117 0.82 -3.40 -8.08
CA PRO A 117 0.22 -3.29 -6.75
C PRO A 117 1.02 -4.00 -5.66
N LEU A 118 1.90 -4.93 -6.03
CA LEU A 118 2.83 -5.58 -5.12
C LEU A 118 4.15 -4.80 -5.09
N LEU A 119 4.52 -4.30 -3.91
CA LEU A 119 5.64 -3.39 -3.68
C LEU A 119 6.76 -4.11 -2.92
N GLY A 120 7.98 -4.06 -3.47
CA GLY A 120 9.20 -4.39 -2.73
C GLY A 120 9.71 -3.16 -1.98
N LEU A 121 9.83 -3.26 -0.66
CA LEU A 121 10.30 -2.18 0.21
C LEU A 121 11.63 -2.58 0.87
N PRO A 122 12.69 -1.75 0.81
CA PRO A 122 13.96 -2.09 1.44
C PRO A 122 13.87 -1.95 2.96
N GLU A 123 14.67 -2.70 3.71
CA GLU A 123 14.78 -2.58 5.17
C GLU A 123 15.77 -1.49 5.61
N ARG A 124 16.43 -0.82 4.65
CA ARG A 124 17.34 0.29 4.92
C ARG A 124 16.92 1.53 4.13
N PRO A 125 17.04 2.72 4.73
CA PRO A 125 16.86 3.96 4.00
C PRO A 125 17.98 4.16 2.98
N MET A 126 17.68 4.95 1.95
CA MET A 126 18.70 5.51 1.08
C MET A 126 19.48 6.59 1.83
N ASP A 127 20.73 6.75 1.43
CA ASP A 127 21.50 7.95 1.71
C ASP A 127 21.03 9.07 0.79
N ASP A 128 20.62 10.20 1.38
CA ASP A 128 20.02 11.31 0.62
C ASP A 128 21.05 12.00 -0.30
N GLU A 129 22.35 11.96 0.03
CA GLU A 129 23.41 12.62 -0.75
C GLU A 129 23.93 11.75 -1.90
N SER A 130 24.16 10.46 -1.64
CA SER A 130 24.76 9.54 -2.60
C SER A 130 23.75 8.72 -3.41
N GLY A 131 22.48 8.67 -2.99
CA GLY A 131 21.44 7.90 -3.67
C GLY A 131 21.64 6.38 -3.60
N VAL A 132 22.58 5.90 -2.77
CA VAL A 132 22.78 4.48 -2.50
C VAL A 132 22.22 4.11 -1.13
N LEU A 133 21.96 2.82 -0.90
CA LEU A 133 21.58 2.36 0.43
C LEU A 133 22.73 2.58 1.43
N LEU A 134 22.41 3.13 2.60
CA LEU A 134 23.40 3.36 3.66
C LEU A 134 24.10 2.04 4.06
N ASN A 135 25.44 2.06 4.09
CA ASN A 135 26.33 0.96 4.46
C ASN A 135 26.25 -0.30 3.56
N SER A 136 26.29 -0.12 2.24
CA SER A 136 26.52 -1.23 1.30
C SER A 136 28.02 -1.58 1.25
N ASN A 137 28.44 -2.48 2.14
CA ASN A 137 29.71 -3.19 1.99
C ASN A 137 29.40 -4.45 1.18
N GLY A 138 29.69 -4.42 -0.12
CA GLY A 138 29.16 -5.34 -1.15
C GLY A 138 29.51 -6.83 -1.07
N ASN A 139 29.52 -7.46 0.12
CA ASN A 139 29.86 -8.89 0.27
C ASN A 139 28.91 -9.72 1.17
N GLU A 140 27.85 -9.18 1.78
CA GLU A 140 26.93 -9.99 2.60
C GLU A 140 25.44 -9.69 2.35
N GLY A 141 24.74 -10.64 1.73
CA GLY A 141 23.30 -10.88 1.91
C GLY A 141 22.33 -9.80 1.43
N GLU A 142 22.37 -9.46 0.14
CA GLU A 142 21.39 -8.53 -0.48
C GLU A 142 19.94 -9.09 -0.44
N SER A 143 19.78 -10.42 -0.28
CA SER A 143 18.48 -11.08 -0.29
C SER A 143 17.64 -10.93 0.97
N SER A 144 18.24 -10.57 2.10
CA SER A 144 17.60 -10.58 3.42
C SER A 144 17.08 -9.21 3.88
N ASN A 145 17.11 -8.19 3.01
CA ASN A 145 16.87 -6.80 3.38
C ASN A 145 15.65 -6.17 2.66
N TRP A 146 14.65 -6.96 2.26
CA TRP A 146 13.46 -6.44 1.58
C TRP A 146 12.18 -7.06 2.12
N ARG A 147 11.09 -6.30 2.07
CA ARG A 147 9.76 -6.72 2.50
C ARG A 147 8.74 -6.52 1.40
N TRP A 148 7.70 -7.34 1.46
CA TRP A 148 6.52 -7.18 0.62
C TRP A 148 5.49 -6.28 1.29
N ALA A 149 4.96 -5.34 0.49
CA ALA A 149 3.75 -4.61 0.80
C ALA A 149 2.79 -4.65 -0.39
N VAL A 150 1.50 -4.48 -0.13
CA VAL A 150 0.47 -4.40 -1.16
C VAL A 150 -0.18 -3.03 -1.13
N GLN A 151 -0.34 -2.43 -2.31
CA GLN A 151 -1.09 -1.19 -2.50
C GLN A 151 -2.55 -1.37 -2.10
N ARG A 152 -3.10 -0.38 -1.41
CA ARG A 152 -4.51 -0.32 -1.00
C ARG A 152 -5.25 0.75 -1.81
N GLY A 153 -6.46 0.41 -2.26
CA GLY A 153 -7.24 1.25 -3.18
C GLY A 153 -6.82 1.08 -4.64
N ASP A 154 -7.15 2.07 -5.48
CA ASP A 154 -6.99 1.99 -6.94
C ASP A 154 -5.59 2.35 -7.46
N GLY A 155 -4.60 2.45 -6.57
CA GLY A 155 -3.21 2.76 -6.90
C GLY A 155 -2.75 4.16 -6.48
N PRO A 156 -1.62 4.66 -7.04
CA PRO A 156 -1.08 5.97 -6.69
C PRO A 156 -1.98 7.11 -7.13
N VAL A 157 -2.24 8.05 -6.22
CA VAL A 157 -2.87 9.34 -6.56
C VAL A 157 -1.78 10.38 -6.75
N TRP A 158 -1.61 10.84 -7.98
CA TRP A 158 -0.54 11.75 -8.38
C TRP A 158 -0.87 13.20 -8.08
N TRP A 159 0.10 13.92 -7.53
CA TRP A 159 0.00 15.33 -7.18
C TRP A 159 1.18 16.10 -7.73
N ASP A 160 0.89 17.23 -8.35
CA ASP A 160 1.88 18.24 -8.68
C ASP A 160 2.21 19.05 -7.41
N LEU A 161 3.48 19.06 -7.01
CA LEU A 161 3.96 19.67 -5.77
C LEU A 161 3.95 21.21 -5.81
N GLU A 162 3.89 21.83 -6.99
CA GLU A 162 3.88 23.29 -7.12
C GLU A 162 2.45 23.82 -7.02
N THR A 163 1.54 23.20 -7.74
CA THR A 163 0.12 23.60 -7.82
C THR A 163 -0.74 22.94 -6.75
N MET A 164 -0.26 21.87 -6.13
CA MET A 164 -1.00 21.03 -5.19
C MET A 164 -2.32 20.50 -5.78
N ARG A 165 -2.31 20.18 -7.06
CA ARG A 165 -3.44 19.62 -7.81
C ARG A 165 -3.15 18.19 -8.26
N ARG A 166 -4.22 17.42 -8.47
CA ARG A 166 -4.11 16.07 -9.04
C ARG A 166 -3.47 16.15 -10.43
N SER A 167 -2.56 15.22 -10.70
CA SER A 167 -1.80 15.11 -11.94
C SER A 167 -1.84 13.68 -12.49
N SER A 168 -1.13 13.43 -13.58
CA SER A 168 -0.80 12.11 -14.10
C SER A 168 0.57 11.64 -13.56
N PRO A 169 0.92 10.35 -13.66
CA PRO A 169 2.28 9.90 -13.40
C PRO A 169 3.31 10.74 -14.18
N PRO A 170 4.52 10.96 -13.63
CA PRO A 170 5.59 11.61 -14.36
C PRO A 170 5.94 10.74 -15.58
N ASN A 171 6.15 11.36 -16.73
CA ASN A 171 6.70 10.66 -17.89
C ASN A 171 8.11 10.16 -17.51
N GLU A 172 8.41 8.90 -17.79
CA GLU A 172 9.77 8.39 -17.63
C GLU A 172 10.71 9.24 -18.50
N PRO A 173 11.80 9.79 -17.93
CA PRO A 173 12.71 10.60 -18.72
C PRO A 173 13.33 9.72 -19.81
N SER A 174 13.24 10.17 -21.06
CA SER A 174 14.03 9.62 -22.14
C SER A 174 15.52 9.78 -21.78
N PRO A 175 16.36 8.72 -21.85
CA PRO A 175 17.77 8.76 -21.44
C PRO A 175 18.66 9.77 -22.21
N THR A 176 18.11 10.47 -23.19
CA THR A 176 18.88 11.05 -24.31
C THR A 176 19.15 12.54 -24.21
N THR A 177 18.63 13.27 -23.21
CA THR A 177 18.80 14.73 -23.16
C THR A 177 18.99 15.28 -21.74
N LEU A 178 20.08 16.01 -21.52
CA LEU A 178 20.40 16.75 -20.28
C LEU A 178 19.26 17.71 -19.87
N THR A 179 18.52 18.26 -20.84
CA THR A 179 17.33 19.10 -20.64
C THR A 179 16.18 18.36 -19.97
N ALA A 180 15.99 17.06 -20.25
CA ALA A 180 14.95 16.24 -19.62
C ALA A 180 15.21 15.98 -18.11
N TRP A 181 16.46 16.18 -17.66
CA TRP A 181 16.81 16.15 -16.24
C TRP A 181 16.44 17.44 -15.49
N MET A 182 16.50 18.59 -16.17
CA MET A 182 16.17 19.90 -15.57
C MET A 182 14.65 20.17 -15.50
N GLU A 183 13.86 19.54 -16.38
CA GLU A 183 12.41 19.71 -16.45
C GLU A 183 11.63 18.55 -15.82
N ARG A 184 12.20 17.83 -14.84
CA ARG A 184 11.45 16.76 -14.16
C ARG A 184 10.18 17.37 -13.53
N PRO A 185 8.98 16.97 -13.98
CA PRO A 185 7.75 17.47 -13.37
C PRO A 185 7.78 17.10 -11.89
N LYS A 186 7.53 18.08 -11.02
CA LYS A 186 7.57 17.92 -9.55
C LYS A 186 6.33 17.18 -9.09
N VAL A 187 6.24 15.91 -9.43
CA VAL A 187 5.04 15.11 -9.27
C VAL A 187 5.35 13.91 -8.37
N ILE A 188 4.52 13.70 -7.35
CA ILE A 188 4.62 12.57 -6.42
C ILE A 188 3.29 11.84 -6.34
N GLY A 189 3.34 10.51 -6.40
CA GLY A 189 2.20 9.62 -6.25
C GLY A 189 2.01 9.23 -4.79
N ILE A 190 0.91 9.62 -4.16
CA ILE A 190 0.59 9.16 -2.80
C ILE A 190 -0.02 7.75 -2.90
N VAL A 191 0.59 6.80 -2.20
CA VAL A 191 0.19 5.40 -2.16
C VAL A 191 -0.08 5.00 -0.71
N ARG A 192 -1.26 4.44 -0.46
CA ARG A 192 -1.53 3.68 0.77
C ARG A 192 -1.12 2.25 0.53
N ALA A 193 -0.39 1.66 1.47
CA ALA A 193 0.03 0.28 1.38
C ALA A 193 -0.15 -0.44 2.72
N ARG A 194 -0.09 -1.77 2.69
CA ARG A 194 -0.04 -2.62 3.88
C ARG A 194 1.08 -3.65 3.72
N LEU A 195 1.93 -3.79 4.73
CA LEU A 195 2.93 -4.87 4.79
C LEU A 195 2.24 -6.23 4.81
N LEU A 196 2.80 -7.21 4.11
CA LEU A 196 2.30 -8.59 4.16
C LEU A 196 2.69 -9.29 5.47
N ASP A 197 3.82 -8.92 6.07
CA ASP A 197 4.20 -9.32 7.42
C ASP A 197 3.71 -8.24 8.40
N GLU A 198 2.58 -8.50 9.07
CA GLU A 198 1.94 -7.53 9.96
C GLU A 198 2.60 -7.44 11.33
N ASP A 199 3.27 -8.51 11.78
CA ASP A 199 3.85 -8.63 13.11
C ASP A 199 5.20 -7.91 13.23
N ASN A 200 5.85 -7.69 12.09
CA ASN A 200 7.15 -7.02 12.02
C ASN A 200 7.00 -5.61 11.42
N PRO A 201 7.11 -4.54 12.23
CA PRO A 201 7.06 -3.17 11.72
C PRO A 201 8.22 -2.89 10.77
N TRP A 202 7.95 -2.19 9.67
CA TRP A 202 8.99 -1.80 8.71
C TRP A 202 9.99 -0.82 9.36
N PRO A 203 11.31 -1.04 9.28
CA PRO A 203 12.30 -0.26 10.05
C PRO A 203 12.50 1.19 9.58
N LEU A 204 12.07 1.56 8.37
CA LEU A 204 12.31 2.91 7.84
C LEU A 204 11.50 3.98 8.59
N GLY A 205 12.17 5.11 8.84
CA GLY A 205 11.61 6.29 9.49
C GLY A 205 10.71 7.10 8.56
N VAL A 206 9.79 7.87 9.14
CA VAL A 206 9.01 8.88 8.39
C VAL A 206 9.96 9.97 7.88
N GLY A 207 9.84 10.31 6.60
CA GLY A 207 10.71 11.25 5.90
C GLY A 207 11.90 10.60 5.18
N SER A 208 12.18 9.32 5.44
CA SER A 208 13.27 8.60 4.77
C SER A 208 12.92 8.27 3.32
N TRP A 209 13.86 8.48 2.40
CA TRP A 209 13.79 7.99 1.03
C TRP A 209 14.20 6.52 0.93
N PHE A 210 13.66 5.82 -0.07
CA PHE A 210 13.92 4.40 -0.31
C PHE A 210 14.06 4.08 -1.80
N SER A 211 14.88 3.06 -2.10
CA SER A 211 15.24 2.66 -3.45
C SER A 211 14.21 1.69 -4.04
N PRO A 212 14.12 1.58 -5.38
CA PRO A 212 13.29 0.58 -6.03
C PRO A 212 13.87 -0.82 -5.82
N LEU A 213 13.00 -1.82 -5.85
CA LEU A 213 13.41 -3.22 -5.88
C LEU A 213 14.31 -3.46 -7.10
N PRO A 214 15.53 -4.02 -6.93
CA PRO A 214 16.42 -4.31 -8.05
C PRO A 214 15.78 -5.26 -9.05
N THR A 215 16.06 -5.05 -10.35
CA THR A 215 15.54 -5.91 -11.41
C THR A 215 16.00 -7.35 -11.23
N GLY A 216 15.07 -8.30 -11.31
CA GLY A 216 15.35 -9.72 -11.14
C GLY A 216 15.55 -10.16 -9.69
N PHE A 217 15.43 -9.23 -8.74
CA PHE A 217 15.49 -9.51 -7.32
C PHE A 217 14.08 -9.56 -6.72
N TRP A 218 13.82 -10.55 -5.85
CA TRP A 218 12.52 -10.73 -5.22
C TRP A 218 12.66 -11.09 -3.73
N PRO A 219 11.98 -10.37 -2.82
CA PRO A 219 11.97 -10.72 -1.41
C PRO A 219 11.29 -12.07 -1.16
N GLU A 220 11.67 -12.71 -0.07
CA GLU A 220 11.01 -13.93 0.39
C GLU A 220 9.55 -13.62 0.78
N LEU A 221 8.60 -14.43 0.31
CA LEU A 221 7.20 -14.29 0.71
C LEU A 221 7.01 -14.74 2.17
N PRO A 222 6.06 -14.15 2.91
CA PRO A 222 5.64 -14.70 4.21
C PRO A 222 5.26 -16.18 4.09
N GLN A 223 5.50 -16.97 5.14
CA GLN A 223 5.18 -18.41 5.16
C GLN A 223 3.71 -18.69 4.82
N ALA A 224 2.79 -17.83 5.29
CA ALA A 224 1.37 -17.92 4.98
C ALA A 224 1.05 -17.84 3.47
N LEU A 225 1.98 -17.36 2.63
CA LEU A 225 1.85 -17.27 1.18
C LEU A 225 2.69 -18.33 0.43
N ARG A 226 3.30 -19.27 1.13
CA ARG A 226 4.14 -20.34 0.56
C ARG A 226 3.73 -21.75 0.96
N ASP A 227 3.12 -21.91 2.13
CA ASP A 227 2.84 -23.22 2.73
C ASP A 227 1.43 -23.77 2.37
N GLY A 228 0.83 -23.28 1.30
CA GLY A 228 -0.44 -23.77 0.79
C GLY A 228 -0.29 -24.97 -0.15
N ASP A 229 -1.31 -25.82 -0.20
CA ASP A 229 -1.34 -27.00 -1.07
C ASP A 229 -1.47 -26.64 -2.56
N VAL A 230 -1.97 -25.44 -2.86
CA VAL A 230 -2.24 -24.98 -4.23
C VAL A 230 -1.52 -23.67 -4.50
N ALA A 231 -0.76 -23.65 -5.60
CA ALA A 231 -0.16 -22.44 -6.14
C ALA A 231 -1.18 -21.65 -6.98
N ILE A 232 -1.26 -20.34 -6.75
CA ILE A 232 -2.18 -19.45 -7.48
C ILE A 232 -1.49 -18.60 -8.54
N GLY A 233 -0.14 -18.63 -8.59
CA GLY A 233 0.65 -17.86 -9.54
C GLY A 233 1.97 -17.37 -8.93
N HIS A 234 2.57 -16.35 -9.53
CA HIS A 234 3.82 -15.75 -9.07
C HIS A 234 3.58 -14.36 -8.45
N ALA A 235 4.43 -14.00 -7.50
CA ALA A 235 4.48 -12.65 -6.94
C ALA A 235 5.11 -11.69 -7.97
N GLY A 236 4.33 -10.73 -8.46
CA GLY A 236 4.78 -9.87 -9.57
C GLY A 236 4.92 -10.66 -10.89
N ASN A 237 5.72 -10.13 -11.83
CA ASN A 237 5.81 -10.73 -13.17
C ASN A 237 6.69 -11.98 -13.25
N SER A 238 7.69 -12.10 -12.36
CA SER A 238 8.66 -13.21 -12.39
C SER A 238 9.18 -13.61 -11.01
N GLY A 239 8.45 -13.24 -9.94
CA GLY A 239 8.86 -13.49 -8.57
C GLY A 239 8.55 -14.90 -8.06
N PRO A 240 8.67 -15.13 -6.74
CA PRO A 240 8.44 -16.44 -6.14
C PRO A 240 7.00 -16.93 -6.36
N LEU A 241 6.85 -18.24 -6.41
CA LEU A 241 5.54 -18.90 -6.48
C LEU A 241 4.74 -18.59 -5.21
N VAL A 242 3.46 -18.24 -5.38
CA VAL A 242 2.52 -17.90 -4.32
C VAL A 242 1.58 -19.08 -4.12
N SER A 243 1.63 -19.68 -2.94
CA SER A 243 0.80 -20.79 -2.50
C SER A 243 0.22 -20.49 -1.11
N PRO A 244 -0.91 -19.76 -1.02
CA PRO A 244 -1.42 -19.31 0.27
C PRO A 244 -2.00 -20.43 1.12
N ARG A 245 -1.73 -20.38 2.41
CA ARG A 245 -2.26 -21.31 3.40
C ARG A 245 -3.73 -20.97 3.70
N GLY A 246 -4.60 -21.96 3.59
CA GLY A 246 -6.02 -21.85 3.93
C GLY A 246 -6.88 -21.26 2.80
N GLY A 247 -8.12 -20.92 3.13
CA GLY A 247 -9.09 -20.39 2.17
C GLY A 247 -8.76 -18.97 1.74
N ILE A 248 -8.72 -18.72 0.43
CA ILE A 248 -8.51 -17.40 -0.15
C ILE A 248 -9.85 -16.86 -0.64
N HIS A 249 -10.15 -15.60 -0.31
CA HIS A 249 -11.25 -14.87 -0.92
C HIS A 249 -10.66 -13.70 -1.71
N ALA A 250 -10.88 -13.71 -3.02
CA ALA A 250 -10.43 -12.66 -3.92
C ALA A 250 -11.60 -12.15 -4.77
N LYS A 251 -11.61 -10.84 -5.03
CA LYS A 251 -12.51 -10.22 -6.01
C LYS A 251 -11.75 -10.08 -7.33
N LEU A 252 -12.12 -10.88 -8.31
CA LEU A 252 -11.52 -10.87 -9.64
C LEU A 252 -12.44 -10.12 -10.60
N GLY A 253 -11.94 -9.00 -11.15
CA GLY A 253 -12.75 -8.15 -12.03
C GLY A 253 -12.87 -8.70 -13.45
N ARG A 254 -11.77 -9.19 -14.03
CA ARG A 254 -11.76 -9.63 -15.43
C ARG A 254 -12.20 -11.08 -15.54
N ARG A 255 -12.93 -11.41 -16.61
CA ARG A 255 -13.33 -12.79 -16.92
C ARG A 255 -12.11 -13.68 -17.20
N ILE A 256 -11.10 -13.15 -17.89
CA ILE A 256 -9.88 -13.91 -18.20
C ILE A 256 -9.14 -14.34 -16.93
N ASP A 257 -8.96 -13.44 -15.96
CA ASP A 257 -8.30 -13.75 -14.67
C ASP A 257 -9.06 -14.86 -13.93
N ARG A 258 -10.40 -14.81 -13.95
CA ARG A 258 -11.25 -15.87 -13.38
C ARG A 258 -11.04 -17.21 -14.09
N SER A 259 -11.07 -17.22 -15.42
CA SER A 259 -10.89 -18.46 -16.19
C SER A 259 -9.49 -19.08 -16.00
N VAL A 260 -8.44 -18.26 -15.98
CA VAL A 260 -7.06 -18.72 -15.72
C VAL A 260 -6.94 -19.38 -14.35
N ILE A 261 -7.47 -18.75 -13.30
CA ILE A 261 -7.43 -19.31 -11.94
C ILE A 261 -8.21 -20.63 -11.86
N VAL A 262 -9.40 -20.65 -12.46
CA VAL A 262 -10.26 -21.85 -12.51
C VAL A 262 -9.55 -23.02 -13.19
N ASN A 263 -8.91 -22.77 -14.34
CA ASN A 263 -8.21 -23.81 -15.09
C ASN A 263 -6.88 -24.22 -14.44
N GLY A 264 -6.20 -23.30 -13.74
CA GLY A 264 -4.91 -23.58 -13.08
C GLY A 264 -5.04 -24.30 -11.73
N ILE A 265 -6.11 -24.02 -10.97
CA ILE A 265 -6.33 -24.58 -9.63
C ILE A 265 -7.25 -25.81 -9.67
N GLY A 266 -8.03 -25.99 -10.73
CA GLY A 266 -9.08 -27.01 -10.80
C GLY A 266 -8.59 -28.46 -10.68
N SER A 267 -7.31 -28.73 -10.93
CA SER A 267 -6.74 -30.08 -10.78
C SER A 267 -6.76 -30.52 -9.31
N ASN A 268 -7.55 -31.56 -9.03
CA ASN A 268 -7.75 -32.17 -7.71
C ASN A 268 -8.55 -31.32 -6.70
N ALA A 269 -9.42 -30.42 -7.18
CA ALA A 269 -10.31 -29.62 -6.35
C ALA A 269 -11.79 -29.79 -6.74
N ILE A 270 -12.70 -29.53 -5.79
CA ILE A 270 -14.13 -29.33 -6.12
C ILE A 270 -14.30 -27.90 -6.61
N LEU A 271 -14.67 -27.75 -7.87
CA LEU A 271 -14.82 -26.46 -8.53
C LEU A 271 -16.30 -26.08 -8.64
N MET A 272 -16.66 -24.91 -8.12
CA MET A 272 -17.98 -24.29 -8.35
C MET A 272 -17.78 -22.99 -9.12
N VAL A 273 -18.08 -23.03 -10.41
CA VAL A 273 -17.88 -21.90 -11.33
C VAL A 273 -19.07 -21.77 -12.26
N ASP A 274 -19.24 -20.58 -12.83
CA ASP A 274 -20.14 -20.40 -13.95
C ASP A 274 -19.63 -21.20 -15.15
N GLY A 275 -20.55 -21.82 -15.90
CA GLY A 275 -20.22 -22.72 -17.01
C GLY A 275 -19.47 -22.00 -18.13
N ASP A 276 -19.62 -20.68 -18.24
CA ASP A 276 -18.89 -19.88 -19.21
C ASP A 276 -17.39 -19.77 -18.92
N LEU A 277 -16.90 -20.09 -17.70
CA LEU A 277 -15.49 -19.96 -17.33
C LEU A 277 -14.63 -21.18 -17.72
N ILE A 278 -15.26 -22.28 -18.12
CA ILE A 278 -14.63 -23.58 -18.43
C ILE A 278 -14.36 -23.69 -19.94
N GLY A 279 -13.17 -24.15 -20.35
CA GLY A 279 -12.92 -24.63 -21.72
C GLY A 279 -12.39 -23.63 -22.75
N LEU A 280 -11.80 -22.50 -22.33
CA LEU A 280 -11.00 -21.67 -23.24
C LEU A 280 -9.53 -22.11 -23.23
N PRO A 281 -8.87 -22.26 -24.40
CA PRO A 281 -7.43 -22.50 -24.45
C PRO A 281 -6.67 -21.27 -23.95
N LEU A 282 -5.50 -21.53 -23.36
CA LEU A 282 -4.48 -20.54 -22.98
C LEU A 282 -4.06 -19.67 -24.16
#